data_AF-A0A6A5A295-F1
#
_entry.id   AF-A0A6A5A295-F1
#
_cell.length_a   1.000
_cell.length_b   1.000
_cell.length_c   1.000
_cell.angle_alpha   90.00
_cell.angle_beta   90.00
_cell.angle_gamma   90.00
#
_symmetry.space_group_name_H-M   'P 1'
#
loop_
_entity.id
_entity.type
_entity.pdbx_description
1 polymer ?
#
loop_
_entity_poly.entity_id
_entity_poly.type
_entity_poly.pdbx_seq_one_letter_code
_entity_poly.pdbx_strand_id
1 'polypeptide(L)'
;MKSQAVVSRPSTTPTAGDGPVRVTYNWMSLFWSTLFLLNLALMPLKAYISETFPWNVPPTSPDFSFTAFDETTVVMLQSLASVHSPFARDAVAYSLQYTLELPNDGVIDHDECIGHMLAFPGAALFGPGIRQFACAYLAHNASIRAALVTSSQVQATD
;
A
#
# COMPACT_ATOMS: atom_id res chain seq x y z
N MET A 1 -50.32 -6.58 15.00
CA MET A 1 -50.08 -5.24 15.58
C MET A 1 -49.43 -4.37 14.51
N LYS A 2 -50.17 -3.36 14.00
CA LYS A 2 -49.73 -2.51 12.89
C LYS A 2 -48.88 -1.36 13.43
N SER A 3 -47.69 -1.17 12.90
CA SER A 3 -46.94 0.08 13.07
C SER A 3 -46.16 0.36 11.80
N GLN A 4 -46.52 1.46 11.14
CA GLN A 4 -45.92 1.95 9.91
C GLN A 4 -45.13 3.23 10.19
N ALA A 5 -44.05 3.42 9.44
CA ALA A 5 -43.97 4.51 8.48
C ALA A 5 -43.04 4.14 7.31
N VAL A 6 -43.48 4.53 6.12
CA VAL A 6 -42.84 4.44 4.80
C VAL A 6 -41.95 5.68 4.61
N VAL A 7 -40.75 5.50 4.07
CA VAL A 7 -39.93 6.61 3.57
C VAL A 7 -40.13 6.72 2.06
N SER A 8 -40.82 7.79 1.64
CA SER A 8 -40.87 8.25 0.26
C SER A 8 -40.68 9.76 0.30
N ARG A 9 -39.56 10.25 -0.23
CA ARG A 9 -39.36 11.69 -0.43
C ARG A 9 -39.98 12.11 -1.77
N PRO A 10 -40.76 13.19 -1.78
CA PRO A 10 -40.73 14.14 -2.88
C PRO A 10 -40.20 15.49 -2.40
N SER A 11 -39.45 16.12 -3.28
CA SER A 11 -38.88 17.45 -3.13
C SER A 11 -39.95 18.51 -2.84
N THR A 12 -39.90 19.17 -1.68
CA THR A 12 -40.61 20.44 -1.48
C THR A 12 -39.96 21.29 -0.39
N THR A 13 -39.85 22.56 -0.72
CA THR A 13 -39.34 23.73 0.02
C THR A 13 -39.63 23.71 1.53
N PRO A 14 -38.66 24.08 2.40
CA PRO A 14 -38.88 24.10 3.85
C PRO A 14 -39.85 25.24 4.20
N THR A 15 -41.05 24.87 4.63
CA THR A 15 -42.02 25.82 5.22
C THR A 15 -41.82 25.80 6.73
N ALA A 16 -41.83 26.98 7.36
CA ALA A 16 -41.69 27.15 8.81
C ALA A 16 -42.83 26.44 9.55
N GLY A 17 -42.63 25.16 9.91
CA GLY A 17 -43.64 24.34 10.58
C GLY A 17 -43.40 22.83 10.59
N ASP A 18 -42.22 22.33 10.21
CA ASP A 18 -41.95 20.88 10.23
C ASP A 18 -41.81 20.36 11.67
N GLY A 19 -42.80 19.58 12.10
CA GLY A 19 -42.78 18.84 13.34
C GLY A 19 -41.67 17.76 13.36
N PRO A 20 -41.30 17.25 14.54
CA PRO A 20 -40.15 16.35 14.67
C PRO A 20 -40.33 15.08 13.82
N VAL A 21 -39.34 14.81 12.97
CA VAL A 21 -39.28 13.62 12.11
C VAL A 21 -39.21 12.37 12.99
N ARG A 22 -40.24 11.52 12.89
CA ARG A 22 -40.33 10.29 13.69
C ARG A 22 -39.74 9.11 12.93
N VAL A 23 -38.63 8.58 13.43
CA VAL A 23 -37.94 7.41 12.88
C VAL A 23 -38.43 6.16 13.60
N THR A 24 -38.79 5.11 12.85
CA THR A 24 -39.23 3.82 13.41
C THR A 24 -38.28 2.70 13.02
N TYR A 25 -38.01 1.79 13.95
CA TYR A 25 -37.12 0.65 13.74
C TYR A 25 -37.93 -0.64 13.53
N ASN A 26 -37.55 -1.41 12.51
CA ASN A 26 -38.11 -2.74 12.27
C ASN A 26 -37.29 -3.78 13.05
N TRP A 27 -37.95 -4.59 13.87
CA TRP A 27 -37.31 -5.65 14.66
C TRP A 27 -36.50 -6.65 13.84
N MET A 28 -36.99 -7.03 12.65
CA MET A 28 -36.22 -7.90 11.76
C MET A 28 -34.96 -7.21 11.24
N SER A 29 -35.03 -5.91 10.95
CA SER A 29 -33.85 -5.13 10.57
C SER A 29 -32.84 -5.07 11.72
N LEU A 30 -33.29 -4.87 12.96
CA LEU A 30 -32.41 -4.85 14.13
C LEU A 30 -31.74 -6.22 14.35
N PHE A 31 -32.47 -7.31 14.17
CA PHE A 31 -31.93 -8.66 14.29
C PHE A 31 -30.83 -8.93 13.26
N TRP A 32 -31.09 -8.63 11.98
CA TRP A 32 -30.10 -8.80 10.92
C TRP A 32 -28.89 -7.87 11.08
N SER A 33 -29.11 -6.61 11.45
CA SER A 33 -28.01 -5.67 11.75
C SER A 33 -27.16 -6.17 12.93
N THR A 34 -27.77 -6.75 13.96
CA THR A 34 -27.03 -7.31 15.11
C THR A 34 -26.22 -8.54 14.70
N LEU A 35 -26.78 -9.47 13.92
CA LEU A 35 -26.04 -10.62 13.40
C LEU A 35 -24.86 -10.19 12.52
N PHE A 36 -25.05 -9.17 11.69
CA PHE A 36 -23.99 -8.64 10.84
C PHE A 36 -22.85 -8.02 11.67
N LEU A 37 -23.20 -7.21 12.69
CA LEU A 37 -22.22 -6.66 13.63
C LEU A 37 -21.47 -7.77 14.38
N LEU A 38 -22.17 -8.82 14.79
CA LEU A 38 -21.56 -9.97 15.46
C LEU A 38 -20.56 -10.68 14.53
N ASN A 39 -20.95 -10.93 13.28
CA ASN A 39 -20.07 -11.54 12.27
C ASN A 39 -18.80 -10.68 12.05
N LEU A 40 -18.96 -9.36 11.96
CA LEU A 40 -17.87 -8.43 11.75
C LEU A 40 -16.93 -8.36 12.97
N ALA A 41 -17.47 -8.44 14.19
CA ALA A 41 -16.68 -8.50 15.42
C ALA A 41 -15.96 -9.84 15.62
N LEU A 42 -16.54 -10.94 15.13
CA LEU A 42 -15.95 -12.28 15.25
C LEU A 42 -14.80 -12.53 14.28
N MET A 43 -14.75 -11.87 13.12
CA MET A 43 -13.64 -11.99 12.18
C MET A 43 -12.26 -11.70 12.81
N PRO A 44 -12.02 -10.55 13.48
CA PRO A 44 -10.76 -10.30 14.15
C PRO A 44 -10.57 -11.18 15.39
N LEU A 45 -11.63 -11.48 16.17
CA LEU A 45 -11.53 -12.34 17.35
C LEU A 45 -11.05 -13.75 17.00
N LYS A 46 -11.43 -14.26 15.82
CA LYS A 46 -10.98 -15.57 15.34
C LYS A 46 -9.48 -15.61 15.10
N ALA A 47 -8.87 -14.52 14.65
CA ALA A 47 -7.41 -14.41 14.53
C ALA A 47 -6.74 -14.47 15.91
N TYR A 48 -7.30 -13.76 16.91
CA TYR A 48 -6.76 -13.75 18.27
C TYR A 48 -6.87 -15.08 19.01
N ILE A 49 -7.90 -15.89 18.75
CA ILE A 49 -8.03 -17.22 19.39
C ILE A 49 -7.00 -18.20 18.82
N SER A 50 -6.61 -18.05 17.55
CA SER A 50 -5.57 -18.89 16.94
C SER A 50 -4.14 -18.41 17.20
N GLU A 51 -3.96 -17.17 17.66
CA GLU A 51 -2.65 -16.61 17.93
C GLU A 51 -2.18 -16.96 19.34
N THR A 52 -0.87 -17.15 19.50
CA THR A 52 -0.27 -17.28 20.82
C THR A 52 -0.38 -15.94 21.55
N PHE A 53 -0.78 -15.96 22.82
CA PHE A 53 -0.82 -14.73 23.61
C PHE A 53 0.55 -14.02 23.60
N PRO A 54 0.61 -12.68 23.62
CA PRO A 54 1.86 -11.95 23.46
C PRO A 54 2.89 -12.22 24.58
N TRP A 55 2.45 -12.70 25.74
CA TRP A 55 3.32 -13.14 26.84
C TRP A 55 3.69 -14.63 26.80
N ASN A 56 3.13 -15.38 25.85
CA ASN A 56 3.43 -16.80 25.60
C ASN A 56 4.23 -17.02 24.31
N VAL A 57 4.76 -15.95 23.71
CA VAL A 57 5.63 -16.07 22.53
C VAL A 57 6.90 -16.81 22.98
N PRO A 58 7.14 -18.05 22.51
CA PRO A 58 8.40 -18.72 22.82
C PRO A 58 9.52 -17.83 22.28
N PRO A 59 10.65 -17.70 23.00
CA PRO A 59 11.78 -16.93 22.49
C PRO A 59 12.11 -17.46 21.09
N THR A 60 11.97 -16.61 20.08
CA THR A 60 12.42 -16.92 18.72
C THR A 60 13.87 -17.37 18.86
N SER A 61 14.14 -18.64 18.53
CA SER A 61 15.47 -19.21 18.68
C SER A 61 16.49 -18.28 18.03
N PRO A 62 17.61 -17.97 18.70
CA PRO A 62 18.53 -16.93 18.24
C PRO A 62 19.31 -17.26 16.96
N ASP A 63 19.12 -18.45 16.37
CA ASP A 63 19.95 -18.96 15.28
C ASP A 63 19.20 -19.25 13.98
N PHE A 64 18.07 -18.59 13.70
CA PHE A 64 17.60 -18.52 12.31
C PHE A 64 18.46 -17.50 11.58
N SER A 65 19.61 -17.96 11.08
CA SER A 65 20.45 -17.17 10.20
C SER A 65 19.69 -16.94 8.90
N PHE A 66 19.08 -15.76 8.78
CA PHE A 66 18.43 -15.32 7.53
C PHE A 66 19.40 -15.26 6.37
N THR A 67 20.72 -15.32 6.61
CA THR A 67 21.75 -15.28 5.56
C THR A 67 21.53 -16.27 4.42
N ALA A 68 21.16 -17.53 4.68
CA ALA A 68 20.90 -18.50 3.61
C ALA A 68 19.63 -18.16 2.82
N PHE A 69 18.59 -17.63 3.49
CA PHE A 69 17.38 -17.15 2.84
C PHE A 69 17.65 -15.85 2.07
N ASP A 70 18.45 -14.94 2.60
CA ASP A 70 18.83 -13.68 2.00
C ASP A 70 19.70 -13.92 0.76
N GLU A 71 20.70 -14.79 0.84
CA GLU A 71 21.56 -15.16 -0.28
C GLU A 71 20.74 -15.78 -1.42
N THR A 72 19.88 -16.76 -1.12
CA THR A 72 19.06 -17.42 -2.14
C THR A 72 18.02 -16.46 -2.73
N THR A 73 17.41 -15.61 -1.91
CA THR A 73 16.42 -14.62 -2.36
C THR A 73 17.07 -13.53 -3.21
N VAL A 74 18.26 -13.06 -2.84
CA VAL A 74 19.03 -12.08 -3.62
C VAL A 74 19.41 -12.67 -4.97
N VAL A 75 19.92 -13.89 -5.03
CA VAL A 75 20.26 -14.56 -6.29
C VAL A 75 19.02 -14.74 -7.17
N MET A 76 17.89 -15.16 -6.59
CA MET A 76 16.62 -15.27 -7.30
C MET A 76 16.20 -13.92 -7.89
N LEU A 77 16.12 -12.86 -7.07
CA LEU A 77 15.71 -11.53 -7.49
C LEU A 77 16.67 -10.92 -8.54
N GLN A 78 17.98 -11.15 -8.41
CA GLN A 78 18.97 -10.72 -9.39
C GLN A 78 18.77 -11.44 -10.73
N SER A 79 18.50 -12.75 -10.72
CA SER A 79 18.25 -13.49 -11.96
C SER A 79 16.99 -12.99 -12.66
N LEU A 80 15.92 -12.70 -11.92
CA LEU A 80 14.71 -12.06 -12.44
C LEU A 80 14.98 -10.66 -13.02
N ALA A 81 15.76 -9.84 -12.31
CA ALA A 81 16.13 -8.51 -12.77
C ALA A 81 17.03 -8.51 -14.01
N SER A 82 17.81 -9.58 -14.21
CA SER A 82 18.69 -9.72 -15.38
C SER A 82 17.95 -10.05 -16.68
N VAL A 83 16.69 -10.51 -16.58
CA VAL A 83 15.86 -10.77 -17.76
C VAL A 83 15.53 -9.44 -18.40
N HIS A 84 15.92 -9.22 -19.67
CA HIS A 84 15.65 -7.97 -20.38
C HIS A 84 14.19 -7.90 -20.85
N SER A 85 13.27 -7.82 -19.89
CA SER A 85 11.83 -7.71 -20.09
C SER A 85 11.26 -6.67 -19.12
N PRO A 86 10.34 -5.78 -19.57
CA PRO A 86 9.70 -4.80 -18.69
C PRO A 86 8.94 -5.45 -17.53
N PHE A 87 8.56 -6.72 -17.69
CA PHE A 87 7.95 -7.53 -16.65
C PHE A 87 8.48 -8.97 -16.72
N ALA A 88 8.92 -9.51 -15.58
CA ALA A 88 9.24 -10.92 -15.46
C ALA A 88 8.68 -11.48 -14.14
N ARG A 89 8.22 -12.72 -14.17
CA ARG A 89 7.52 -13.38 -13.07
C ARG A 89 8.11 -14.75 -12.82
N ASP A 90 8.27 -15.08 -11.56
CA ASP A 90 8.55 -16.41 -11.06
C ASP A 90 7.38 -16.93 -10.19
N ALA A 91 7.44 -18.17 -9.73
CA ALA A 91 6.38 -18.81 -8.93
C ALA A 91 5.97 -17.99 -7.69
N VAL A 92 6.91 -17.25 -7.10
CA VAL A 92 6.72 -16.48 -5.85
C VAL A 92 7.08 -15.00 -5.97
N ALA A 93 7.66 -14.55 -7.09
CA ALA A 93 8.18 -13.19 -7.23
C ALA A 93 7.78 -12.54 -8.56
N TYR A 94 7.68 -11.22 -8.55
CA TYR A 94 7.45 -10.39 -9.73
C TYR A 94 8.53 -9.33 -9.81
N SER A 95 9.01 -9.05 -11.01
CA SER A 95 9.92 -7.97 -11.31
C SER A 95 9.30 -7.06 -12.35
N LEU A 96 9.41 -5.75 -12.11
CA LEU A 96 8.97 -4.71 -13.01
C LEU A 96 10.17 -3.82 -13.28
N GLN A 97 10.56 -3.68 -14.53
CA GLN A 97 11.61 -2.77 -14.96
C GLN A 97 10.97 -1.53 -15.54
N TYR A 98 11.20 -0.40 -14.89
CA TYR A 98 10.66 0.89 -15.29
C TYR A 98 11.78 1.92 -15.32
N THR A 99 11.89 2.65 -16.43
CA THR A 99 12.82 3.76 -16.54
C THR A 99 12.17 4.98 -15.92
N LEU A 100 12.79 5.51 -14.88
CA LEU A 100 12.28 6.66 -14.17
C LEU A 100 13.01 7.92 -14.63
N GLU A 101 12.27 8.87 -15.17
CA GLU A 101 12.82 10.18 -15.55
C GLU A 101 12.92 11.05 -14.29
N LEU A 102 14.16 11.33 -13.88
CA LEU A 102 14.47 12.20 -12.75
C LEU A 102 14.82 13.61 -13.25
N PRO A 103 14.62 14.67 -12.43
CA PRO A 103 15.09 16.01 -12.75
C PRO A 103 16.58 16.03 -13.08
N ASN A 104 16.95 16.85 -14.07
CA ASN A 104 18.28 16.84 -14.70
C ASN A 104 19.36 17.55 -13.87
N ASP A 105 18.92 18.15 -12.78
CA ASP A 105 19.62 19.08 -11.88
C ASP A 105 20.70 18.36 -11.05
N GLY A 106 20.81 17.03 -11.18
CA GLY A 106 21.82 16.17 -10.57
C GLY A 106 21.60 15.94 -9.08
N VAL A 107 21.18 16.97 -8.34
CA VAL A 107 20.97 16.96 -6.89
C VAL A 107 19.48 16.88 -6.59
N ILE A 108 19.01 15.69 -6.21
CA ILE A 108 17.68 15.56 -5.63
C ILE A 108 17.83 15.77 -4.13
N ASP A 109 17.32 16.89 -3.64
CA ASP A 109 17.22 17.14 -2.20
C ASP A 109 16.27 16.12 -1.56
N HIS A 110 16.52 15.75 -0.30
CA HIS A 110 15.79 14.65 0.36
C HIS A 110 14.29 14.94 0.43
N ASP A 111 13.89 16.20 0.62
CA ASP A 111 12.50 16.60 0.72
C ASP A 111 11.80 16.66 -0.65
N GLU A 112 12.52 17.05 -1.70
CA GLU A 112 12.03 17.08 -3.08
C GLU A 112 11.91 15.66 -3.67
N CYS A 113 12.79 14.75 -3.27
CA CYS A 113 12.77 13.34 -3.64
C CYS A 113 11.42 12.67 -3.37
N ILE A 114 10.81 12.94 -2.22
CA ILE A 114 9.54 12.32 -1.83
C ILE A 114 8.42 12.71 -2.80
N GLY A 115 8.44 13.96 -3.31
CA GLY A 115 7.50 14.43 -4.32
C GLY A 115 7.60 13.62 -5.62
N HIS A 116 8.83 13.36 -6.08
CA HIS A 116 9.09 12.54 -7.26
C HIS A 116 8.85 11.04 -7.04
N MET A 117 8.87 10.59 -5.78
CA MET A 117 8.67 9.19 -5.42
C MET A 117 7.26 8.69 -5.74
N LEU A 118 6.29 9.60 -5.93
CA LEU A 118 4.93 9.26 -6.38
C LEU A 118 4.89 8.63 -7.78
N ALA A 119 5.89 8.90 -8.62
CA ALA A 119 6.00 8.28 -9.95
C ALA A 119 6.53 6.84 -9.89
N PHE A 120 6.97 6.37 -8.72
CA PHE A 120 7.56 5.04 -8.60
C PHE A 120 6.44 3.98 -8.59
N PRO A 121 6.66 2.85 -9.29
CA PRO A 121 5.74 1.73 -9.19
C PRO A 121 5.69 1.24 -7.75
N GLY A 122 4.48 1.17 -7.19
CA GLY A 122 4.28 0.71 -5.81
C GLY A 122 4.64 1.75 -4.74
N ALA A 123 4.79 3.04 -5.07
CA ALA A 123 5.08 4.11 -4.10
C ALA A 123 4.13 4.14 -2.88
N ALA A 124 2.87 3.75 -3.09
CA ALA A 124 1.87 3.64 -2.03
C ALA A 124 2.23 2.60 -0.95
N LEU A 125 3.04 1.58 -1.29
CA LEU A 125 3.49 0.52 -0.39
C LEU A 125 4.79 0.89 0.35
N PHE A 126 5.47 1.96 -0.07
CA PHE A 126 6.72 2.38 0.56
C PHE A 126 6.43 3.00 1.93
N GLY A 127 6.84 2.32 2.99
CA GLY A 127 6.91 2.90 4.32
C GLY A 127 8.03 3.94 4.46
N PRO A 128 8.09 4.67 5.58
CA PRO A 128 9.09 5.72 5.81
C PRO A 128 10.54 5.28 5.58
N GLY A 129 10.91 4.07 5.99
CA GLY A 129 12.27 3.54 5.82
C GLY A 129 12.65 3.28 4.36
N ILE A 130 11.75 2.71 3.55
CA ILE A 130 12.00 2.47 2.12
C ILE A 130 12.13 3.81 1.38
N ARG A 131 11.32 4.80 1.77
CA ARG A 131 11.39 6.16 1.20
C ARG A 131 12.74 6.82 1.46
N GLN A 132 13.18 6.82 2.72
CA GLN A 132 14.49 7.35 3.09
C GLN A 132 15.63 6.63 2.39
N PHE A 133 15.58 5.30 2.32
CA PHE A 133 16.59 4.50 1.63
C PHE A 133 16.68 4.84 0.14
N ALA A 134 15.55 4.89 -0.58
CA ALA A 134 15.56 5.20 -2.00
C ALA A 134 16.06 6.63 -2.25
N CYS A 135 15.65 7.60 -1.43
CA CYS A 135 16.10 8.99 -1.55
C CYS A 135 17.59 9.14 -1.24
N ALA A 136 18.11 8.47 -0.21
CA ALA A 136 19.54 8.45 0.08
C ALA A 136 20.34 7.78 -1.05
N TYR A 137 19.84 6.67 -1.59
CA TYR A 137 20.46 5.98 -2.72
C TYR A 137 20.51 6.86 -3.98
N LEU A 138 19.42 7.60 -4.24
CA LEU A 138 19.38 8.57 -5.33
C LEU A 138 20.30 9.75 -5.07
N ALA A 139 20.31 10.35 -3.89
CA ALA A 139 21.23 11.45 -3.58
C ALA A 139 22.69 11.04 -3.76
N HIS A 140 23.07 9.83 -3.33
CA HIS A 140 24.43 9.30 -3.44
C HIS A 140 24.87 9.03 -4.89
N ASN A 141 23.96 8.58 -5.76
CA ASN A 141 24.28 8.24 -7.16
C ASN A 141 24.04 9.39 -8.15
N ALA A 142 23.97 10.64 -7.66
CA ALA A 142 23.79 11.85 -8.45
C ALA A 142 24.78 11.99 -9.62
N SER A 143 26.06 11.71 -9.37
CA SER A 143 27.13 11.84 -10.36
C SER A 143 27.02 10.80 -11.49
N ILE A 144 26.62 9.56 -11.17
CA ILE A 144 26.40 8.50 -12.16
C ILE A 144 25.22 8.85 -13.07
N ARG A 145 24.15 9.40 -12.51
CA ARG A 145 22.99 9.87 -13.30
C ARG A 145 23.37 11.01 -14.25
N ALA A 146 24.11 12.00 -13.75
CA ALA A 146 24.57 13.12 -14.57
C ALA A 146 25.45 12.64 -15.75
N ALA A 147 26.27 11.62 -15.53
CA ALA A 147 27.06 10.98 -16.58
C ALA A 147 26.19 10.24 -17.62
N LEU A 148 25.15 9.51 -17.18
CA LEU A 148 24.23 8.79 -18.07
C LEU A 148 23.43 9.73 -18.99
N VAL A 149 22.95 10.86 -18.44
CA VAL A 149 22.29 11.91 -19.25
C VAL A 149 23.26 12.44 -20.31
N THR A 150 24.50 12.73 -19.91
CA THR A 150 25.51 13.26 -20.84
C THR A 150 25.80 12.26 -21.96
N SER A 151 25.88 10.95 -21.68
CA SER A 151 26.04 9.92 -22.72
C SER A 151 24.80 9.77 -23.62
N SER A 152 23.59 9.90 -23.08
CA SER A 152 22.35 9.83 -23.86
C SER A 152 22.19 11.01 -24.82
N GLN A 153 22.70 12.19 -24.45
CA GLN A 153 22.66 13.39 -25.31
C GLN A 153 23.64 13.30 -26.48
N VAL A 154 24.82 12.69 -26.28
CA VAL A 154 25.82 12.50 -27.34
C VAL A 154 25.34 11.49 -28.40
N GLN A 155 24.56 10.48 -28.00
CA GLN A 155 24.07 9.45 -28.93
C GLN A 155 22.84 9.90 -29.76
N ALA A 156 22.22 11.04 -29.44
CA ALA A 156 21.08 11.58 -30.18
C ALA A 156 21.48 12.57 -31.30
N THR A 157 22.77 12.83 -31.49
CA THR A 157 23.31 13.82 -32.44
C THR A 157 24.09 13.23 -33.63
N ASP A 158 24.11 11.90 -33.79
CA ASP A 158 24.66 11.20 -34.97
C ASP A 158 23.54 10.62 -35.86
#